data_AF-A0A7R9XUA6-F1
#
_entry.id   AF-A0A7R9XUA6-F1
#
_cell.length_a   1.000
_cell.length_b   1.000
_cell.length_c   1.000
_cell.angle_alpha   90.00
_cell.angle_beta   90.00
_cell.angle_gamma   90.00
#
_symmetry.space_group_name_H-M   'P 1'
#
loop_
_entity.id
_entity.type
_entity.pdbx_description
1 polymer ?
#
loop_
_entity_poly.entity_id
_entity_poly.type
_entity_poly.pdbx_seq_one_letter_code
_entity_poly.pdbx_strand_id
1 'polypeptide(L)'
;TVRDSLFKAQVTSTPGSFPGYGGAIYISGKSEGPSKGSTFHIENSTFRECSADFWAFGGAIAVEGLLLPPPGTVNTNVTIVDTLFEDNLASAIGSGNSGYGGAIYAFGGTANVSVSRSAFIGNNAGLPENGGFLNGLGGAIMIDTGPTLRVSNCSFVNNTAVAGFQGGEGAGGAIHSESGFLGSG
;
A
#
# COMPACT_ATOMS: atom_id res chain seq x y z
N THR A 1 -4.95 4.51 -17.12
CA THR A 1 -5.50 5.67 -16.39
C THR A 1 -6.83 5.28 -15.79
N VAL A 2 -7.04 5.59 -14.50
CA VAL A 2 -8.30 5.38 -13.75
C VAL A 2 -8.83 6.77 -13.36
N ARG A 3 -10.11 7.06 -13.60
CA ARG A 3 -10.74 8.37 -13.35
C ARG A 3 -12.18 8.20 -12.88
N ASP A 4 -12.66 9.11 -12.04
CA ASP A 4 -14.08 9.25 -11.67
C ASP A 4 -14.71 7.93 -11.17
N SER A 5 -13.91 7.12 -10.48
CA SER A 5 -14.25 5.74 -10.15
C SER A 5 -14.46 5.57 -8.65
N LEU A 6 -15.44 4.73 -8.28
CA LEU A 6 -15.64 4.27 -6.91
C LEU A 6 -15.27 2.79 -6.82
N PHE A 7 -14.33 2.46 -5.94
CA PHE A 7 -13.90 1.09 -5.67
C PHE A 7 -14.31 0.68 -4.26
N LYS A 8 -14.90 -0.51 -4.18
CA LYS A 8 -15.11 -1.30 -2.95
C LYS A 8 -14.84 -2.75 -3.30
N ALA A 9 -13.80 -3.33 -2.72
CA ALA A 9 -13.32 -4.65 -3.11
C ALA A 9 -12.57 -5.31 -1.96
N GLN A 10 -12.74 -6.61 -1.81
CA GLN A 10 -12.10 -7.39 -0.76
C GLN A 10 -11.35 -8.56 -1.40
N VAL A 11 -10.05 -8.64 -1.15
CA VAL A 11 -9.20 -9.76 -1.54
C VAL A 11 -9.03 -10.66 -0.32
N THR A 12 -9.80 -11.75 -0.28
CA THR A 12 -9.66 -12.80 0.72
C THR A 12 -8.74 -13.90 0.18
N SER A 13 -7.63 -14.20 0.87
CA SER A 13 -6.81 -15.36 0.53
C SER A 13 -7.04 -16.49 1.54
N THR A 14 -7.01 -17.74 1.07
CA THR A 14 -7.11 -18.91 1.95
C THR A 14 -5.76 -19.19 2.61
N PRO A 15 -5.71 -19.70 3.86
CA PRO A 15 -4.45 -20.10 4.49
C PRO A 15 -3.62 -21.01 3.58
N GLY A 16 -2.38 -20.61 3.28
CA GLY A 16 -1.47 -21.32 2.37
C GLY A 16 -1.50 -20.87 0.91
N SER A 17 -2.30 -19.85 0.58
CA SER A 17 -2.27 -19.19 -0.74
C SER A 17 -1.34 -17.96 -0.76
N PHE A 18 -1.08 -17.44 -1.97
CA PHE A 18 -0.22 -16.27 -2.18
C PHE A 18 -0.71 -15.03 -1.39
N PRO A 19 0.16 -14.04 -1.16
CA PRO A 19 -0.20 -12.84 -0.40
C PRO A 19 -1.37 -12.07 -1.01
N GLY A 20 -2.18 -11.44 -0.17
CA GLY A 20 -3.20 -10.48 -0.58
C GLY A 20 -2.56 -9.15 -1.00
N TYR A 21 -2.48 -8.90 -2.31
CA TYR A 21 -2.00 -7.62 -2.86
C TYR A 21 -3.16 -6.77 -3.36
N GLY A 22 -3.32 -5.56 -2.82
CA GLY A 22 -4.20 -4.53 -3.35
C GLY A 22 -5.67 -4.92 -3.31
N GLY A 23 -6.43 -4.50 -2.30
CA GLY A 23 -7.84 -4.87 -2.20
C GLY A 23 -8.66 -4.47 -3.43
N ALA A 24 -8.27 -3.41 -4.14
CA ALA A 24 -8.87 -2.99 -5.40
C ALA A 24 -7.91 -3.03 -6.61
N ILE A 25 -6.67 -2.56 -6.45
CA ILE A 25 -5.71 -2.45 -7.56
C ILE A 25 -4.36 -3.03 -7.15
N TYR A 26 -3.85 -3.94 -7.98
CA TYR A 26 -2.47 -4.42 -7.90
C TYR A 26 -1.68 -4.02 -9.14
N ILE A 27 -0.53 -3.37 -8.95
CA ILE A 27 0.37 -2.93 -10.01
C ILE A 27 1.70 -3.65 -9.80
N SER A 28 2.08 -4.55 -10.71
CA SER A 28 3.37 -5.25 -10.68
C SER A 28 4.30 -4.74 -11.78
N GLY A 29 5.53 -4.43 -11.39
CA GLY A 29 6.63 -4.01 -12.26
C GLY A 29 7.41 -5.17 -12.89
N LYS A 30 6.94 -6.42 -12.79
CA LYS A 30 7.60 -7.57 -13.41
C LYS A 30 7.51 -7.46 -14.93
N SER A 31 8.61 -7.13 -15.59
CA SER A 31 8.68 -7.16 -17.05
C SER A 31 9.40 -8.41 -17.55
N GLU A 32 8.73 -9.22 -18.36
CA GLU A 32 9.37 -10.20 -19.22
C GLU A 32 9.94 -9.50 -20.47
N GLY A 33 11.08 -8.80 -20.32
CA GLY A 33 11.79 -8.17 -21.46
C GLY A 33 12.30 -6.74 -21.19
N PRO A 34 12.98 -6.11 -22.18
CA PRO A 34 13.47 -4.73 -22.08
C PRO A 34 12.28 -3.79 -21.91
N SER A 35 12.00 -3.42 -20.67
CA SER A 35 10.77 -2.78 -20.28
C SER A 35 10.75 -1.31 -20.68
N LYS A 36 9.61 -0.86 -21.19
CA LYS A 36 9.23 0.55 -21.21
C LYS A 36 8.59 0.87 -19.87
N GLY A 37 8.98 1.97 -19.24
CA GLY A 37 8.48 2.33 -17.90
C GLY A 37 6.97 2.33 -17.90
N SER A 38 6.37 1.68 -16.91
CA SER A 38 4.92 1.66 -16.78
C SER A 38 4.49 2.84 -15.93
N THR A 39 3.71 3.74 -16.53
CA THR A 39 3.12 4.88 -15.83
C THR A 39 1.64 4.62 -15.62
N PHE A 40 1.23 4.63 -14.36
CA PHE A 40 -0.17 4.51 -13.94
C PHE A 40 -0.62 5.84 -13.37
N HIS A 41 -1.79 6.30 -13.83
CA HIS A 41 -2.38 7.55 -13.39
C HIS A 41 -3.78 7.28 -12.84
N ILE A 42 -4.02 7.71 -11.60
CA ILE A 42 -5.28 7.58 -10.87
C ILE A 42 -5.67 9.00 -10.46
N GLU A 43 -6.85 9.44 -10.85
CA GLU A 43 -7.36 10.76 -10.45
C GLU A 43 -8.84 10.73 -10.12
N ASN A 44 -9.30 11.69 -9.30
CA ASN A 44 -10.70 11.92 -8.97
C ASN A 44 -11.47 10.63 -8.63
N SER A 45 -10.85 9.74 -7.86
CA SER A 45 -11.39 8.42 -7.55
C SER A 45 -11.61 8.27 -6.04
N THR A 46 -12.44 7.31 -5.64
CA THR A 46 -12.66 6.94 -4.25
C THR A 46 -12.39 5.46 -4.06
N PHE A 47 -11.54 5.13 -3.11
CA PHE A 47 -11.32 3.77 -2.60
C PHE A 47 -11.88 3.72 -1.20
N ARG A 48 -13.00 3.02 -1.02
CA ARG A 48 -13.69 2.92 0.26
C ARG A 48 -13.88 1.46 0.65
N GLU A 49 -13.55 1.15 1.90
CA GLU A 49 -13.73 -0.20 2.46
C GLU A 49 -13.05 -1.28 1.60
N CYS A 50 -11.93 -0.94 0.95
CA CYS A 50 -11.12 -1.94 0.28
C CYS A 50 -10.32 -2.72 1.33
N SER A 51 -10.23 -4.03 1.19
CA SER A 51 -9.45 -4.87 2.11
C SER A 51 -8.55 -5.85 1.38
N ALA A 52 -7.34 -6.00 1.88
CA ALA A 52 -6.45 -7.11 1.57
C ALA A 52 -6.28 -7.95 2.84
N ASP A 53 -6.42 -9.27 2.72
CA ASP A 53 -6.23 -10.20 3.83
C ASP A 53 -5.01 -11.10 3.57
N PHE A 54 -4.37 -11.60 4.65
CA PHE A 54 -3.29 -12.59 4.65
C PHE A 54 -2.02 -12.14 3.90
N TRP A 55 -0.99 -11.72 4.65
CA TRP A 55 0.14 -10.96 4.11
C TRP A 55 -0.37 -9.75 3.32
N ALA A 56 -1.11 -8.89 4.02
CA ALA A 56 -1.90 -7.85 3.41
C ALA A 56 -1.03 -6.65 3.02
N PHE A 57 -0.92 -6.45 1.71
CA PHE A 57 -0.19 -5.35 1.12
C PHE A 57 -1.18 -4.41 0.46
N GLY A 58 -1.37 -3.21 1.02
CA GLY A 58 -2.19 -2.18 0.41
C GLY A 58 -3.67 -2.53 0.46
N GLY A 59 -4.39 -2.05 1.48
CA GLY A 59 -5.82 -2.36 1.60
C GLY A 59 -6.63 -1.92 0.39
N ALA A 60 -6.23 -0.83 -0.29
CA ALA A 60 -6.78 -0.42 -1.58
C ALA A 60 -5.83 -0.73 -2.75
N ILE A 61 -4.59 -0.26 -2.68
CA ILE A 61 -3.64 -0.29 -3.79
C ILE A 61 -2.31 -0.90 -3.34
N ALA A 62 -1.81 -1.87 -4.08
CA ALA A 62 -0.45 -2.37 -3.95
C ALA A 62 0.38 -2.10 -5.20
N VAL A 63 1.60 -1.60 -5.00
CA VAL A 63 2.57 -1.29 -6.06
C VAL A 63 3.86 -2.06 -5.80
N GLU A 64 4.19 -2.99 -6.69
CA GLU A 64 5.42 -3.79 -6.65
C GLU A 64 6.40 -3.29 -7.72
N GLY A 65 7.58 -2.88 -7.29
CA GLY A 65 8.78 -2.65 -8.09
C GLY A 65 9.80 -3.77 -7.91
N LEU A 66 10.90 -3.72 -8.67
CA LEU A 66 12.00 -4.67 -8.54
C LEU A 66 13.00 -4.20 -7.48
N LEU A 67 13.38 -5.08 -6.56
CA LEU A 67 14.42 -4.82 -5.55
C LEU A 67 15.81 -4.63 -6.16
N LEU A 68 16.16 -5.51 -7.11
CA LEU A 68 17.43 -5.53 -7.80
C LEU A 68 17.17 -5.47 -9.31
N PRO A 69 16.83 -4.28 -9.83
CA PRO A 69 16.57 -4.12 -11.25
C PRO A 69 17.79 -4.56 -12.08
N PRO A 70 17.63 -5.46 -13.07
CA PRO A 70 18.63 -5.62 -14.11
C PRO A 70 19.02 -4.27 -14.73
N PRO A 71 20.26 -4.10 -15.22
CA PRO A 71 20.63 -2.90 -15.97
C PRO A 71 19.61 -2.58 -17.07
N GLY A 72 19.17 -1.32 -17.15
CA GLY A 72 18.15 -0.89 -18.10
C GLY A 72 16.70 -1.12 -17.65
N THR A 73 16.47 -1.60 -16.42
CA THR A 73 15.12 -1.64 -15.85
C THR A 73 14.59 -0.22 -15.68
N VAL A 74 13.34 -0.07 -16.04
CA VAL A 74 12.56 1.15 -15.96
C VAL A 74 11.68 1.16 -14.72
N ASN A 75 11.38 2.38 -14.26
CA ASN A 75 10.58 2.56 -13.06
C ASN A 75 9.08 2.28 -13.30
N THR A 76 8.42 1.75 -12.26
CA THR A 76 6.97 1.76 -12.12
C THR A 76 6.58 3.10 -11.52
N ASN A 77 5.98 3.99 -12.31
CA ASN A 77 5.58 5.31 -11.84
C ASN A 77 4.07 5.33 -11.61
N VAL A 78 3.64 5.62 -10.40
CA VAL A 78 2.22 5.74 -10.04
C VAL A 78 1.95 7.16 -9.58
N THR A 79 1.02 7.84 -10.24
CA THR A 79 0.56 9.18 -9.89
C THR A 79 -0.89 9.10 -9.43
N ILE A 80 -1.16 9.61 -8.23
CA ILE A 80 -2.45 9.60 -7.56
C ILE A 80 -2.80 11.03 -7.18
N VAL A 81 -3.95 11.50 -7.64
CA VAL A 81 -4.31 12.92 -7.56
C VAL A 81 -5.79 13.07 -7.24
N ASP A 82 -6.16 14.03 -6.40
CA ASP A 82 -7.56 14.36 -6.13
C ASP A 82 -8.40 13.10 -5.74
N THR A 83 -7.81 12.18 -4.97
CA THR A 83 -8.39 10.86 -4.67
C THR A 83 -8.69 10.72 -3.18
N LEU A 84 -9.79 10.03 -2.85
CA LEU A 84 -10.17 9.70 -1.48
C LEU A 84 -9.87 8.23 -1.17
N PHE A 85 -9.20 7.98 -0.06
CA PHE A 85 -8.99 6.66 0.55
C PHE A 85 -9.64 6.65 1.92
N GLU A 86 -10.73 5.90 2.07
CA GLU A 86 -11.53 5.88 3.29
C GLU A 86 -11.74 4.46 3.81
N ASP A 87 -11.44 4.23 5.08
CA ASP A 87 -11.71 2.98 5.79
C ASP A 87 -11.16 1.73 5.07
N ASN A 88 -10.01 1.86 4.40
CA ASN A 88 -9.34 0.72 3.78
C ASN A 88 -8.51 -0.05 4.81
N LEU A 89 -8.40 -1.36 4.63
CA LEU A 89 -7.82 -2.27 5.60
C LEU A 89 -6.76 -3.18 4.97
N ALA A 90 -5.55 -3.17 5.55
CA ALA A 90 -4.55 -4.21 5.32
C ALA A 90 -4.54 -5.16 6.53
N SER A 91 -5.27 -6.27 6.40
CA SER A 91 -5.58 -7.21 7.47
C SER A 91 -4.63 -8.41 7.51
N ALA A 92 -3.84 -8.49 8.57
CA ALA A 92 -3.02 -9.65 8.88
C ALA A 92 -3.83 -10.69 9.69
N ILE A 93 -4.60 -11.54 9.00
CA ILE A 93 -5.28 -12.66 9.68
C ILE A 93 -4.32 -13.86 9.78
N GLY A 94 -4.09 -14.38 10.98
CA GLY A 94 -3.28 -15.58 11.24
C GLY A 94 -1.89 -15.29 11.82
N SER A 95 -1.28 -16.32 12.44
CA SER A 95 0.03 -16.19 13.11
C SER A 95 1.16 -15.91 12.12
N GLY A 96 1.94 -14.85 12.37
CA GLY A 96 3.14 -14.52 11.59
C GLY A 96 2.89 -13.69 10.33
N ASN A 97 1.70 -13.12 10.18
CA ASN A 97 1.35 -12.25 9.06
C ASN A 97 1.47 -10.77 9.46
N SER A 98 1.64 -9.89 8.48
CA SER A 98 1.72 -8.44 8.73
C SER A 98 0.80 -7.68 7.78
N GLY A 99 0.32 -6.53 8.26
CA GLY A 99 -0.54 -5.62 7.52
C GLY A 99 0.24 -4.36 7.20
N TYR A 100 0.32 -4.04 5.92
CA TYR A 100 1.14 -2.96 5.41
C TYR A 100 0.32 -2.02 4.55
N GLY A 101 0.28 -0.74 4.90
CA GLY A 101 -0.37 0.27 4.07
C GLY A 101 -1.87 0.08 4.03
N GLY A 102 -2.60 0.56 5.04
CA GLY A 102 -4.05 0.33 5.11
C GLY A 102 -4.78 0.82 3.85
N ALA A 103 -4.28 1.86 3.19
CA ALA A 103 -4.70 2.24 1.84
C ALA A 103 -3.68 1.78 0.78
N ILE A 104 -2.44 2.25 0.87
CA ILE A 104 -1.43 2.09 -0.17
C ILE A 104 -0.21 1.38 0.40
N TYR A 105 0.21 0.32 -0.28
CA TYR A 105 1.52 -0.28 -0.09
C TYR A 105 2.37 -0.14 -1.35
N ALA A 106 3.62 0.28 -1.19
CA ALA A 106 4.59 0.28 -2.26
C ALA A 106 5.87 -0.42 -1.81
N PHE A 107 6.43 -1.25 -2.70
CA PHE A 107 7.62 -2.04 -2.45
C PHE A 107 8.56 -2.04 -3.65
N GLY A 108 9.87 -2.14 -3.41
CA GLY A 108 10.88 -2.31 -4.46
C GLY A 108 11.47 -1.01 -5.00
N GLY A 109 12.78 -1.04 -5.28
CA GLY A 109 13.61 0.11 -5.67
C GLY A 109 13.19 0.85 -6.94
N THR A 110 12.40 0.23 -7.82
CA THR A 110 11.92 0.86 -9.06
C THR A 110 10.53 1.47 -8.95
N ALA A 111 9.85 1.37 -7.80
CA ALA A 111 8.55 1.98 -7.60
C ALA A 111 8.67 3.46 -7.22
N ASN A 112 8.03 4.34 -7.99
CA ASN A 112 7.89 5.76 -7.69
C ASN A 112 6.41 6.09 -7.53
N VAL A 113 5.99 6.43 -6.31
CA VAL A 113 4.61 6.80 -6.01
C VAL A 113 4.56 8.29 -5.71
N SER A 114 3.70 9.01 -6.42
CA SER A 114 3.41 10.42 -6.19
C SER A 114 1.94 10.57 -5.84
N VAL A 115 1.65 11.10 -4.65
CA VAL A 115 0.29 11.34 -4.17
C VAL A 115 0.11 12.83 -3.91
N SER A 116 -0.93 13.44 -4.48
CA SER A 116 -1.22 14.84 -4.22
C SER A 116 -2.71 15.15 -4.10
N ARG A 117 -3.05 16.19 -3.33
CA ARG A 117 -4.43 16.69 -3.15
C ARG A 117 -5.43 15.59 -2.80
N SER A 118 -4.98 14.61 -2.03
CA SER A 118 -5.76 13.41 -1.71
C SER A 118 -6.04 13.34 -0.21
N ALA A 119 -7.05 12.57 0.17
CA ALA A 119 -7.46 12.39 1.56
C ALA A 119 -7.36 10.93 1.97
N PHE A 120 -6.79 10.67 3.13
CA PHE A 120 -6.67 9.36 3.76
C PHE A 120 -7.37 9.41 5.11
N ILE A 121 -8.53 8.77 5.21
CA ILE A 121 -9.40 8.83 6.39
C ILE A 121 -9.64 7.41 6.91
N GLY A 122 -9.38 7.15 8.18
CA GLY A 122 -9.77 5.89 8.83
C GLY A 122 -9.09 4.63 8.30
N ASN A 123 -8.01 4.76 7.51
CA ASN A 123 -7.34 3.58 6.95
C ASN A 123 -6.53 2.87 8.05
N ASN A 124 -6.50 1.54 7.99
CA ASN A 124 -5.92 0.72 9.04
C ASN A 124 -4.95 -0.34 8.50
N ALA A 125 -3.79 -0.44 9.13
CA ALA A 125 -2.82 -1.50 8.91
C ALA A 125 -2.69 -2.37 10.17
N GLY A 126 -2.93 -3.66 10.00
CA GLY A 126 -2.97 -4.63 11.08
C GLY A 126 -4.39 -4.84 11.64
N LEU A 127 -4.56 -5.89 12.43
CA LEU A 127 -5.77 -6.13 13.20
C LEU A 127 -5.40 -6.37 14.66
N PRO A 128 -6.07 -5.69 15.61
CA PRO A 128 -5.87 -5.99 17.01
C PRO A 128 -6.29 -7.43 17.33
N GLU A 129 -7.36 -7.95 16.71
CA GLU A 129 -8.13 -9.05 17.29
C GLU A 129 -7.58 -10.46 17.05
N ASN A 130 -6.59 -10.65 16.17
CA ASN A 130 -6.08 -11.98 15.81
C ASN A 130 -4.64 -12.18 16.29
N GLY A 131 -4.49 -12.96 17.36
CA GLY A 131 -3.23 -13.18 18.07
C GLY A 131 -2.08 -13.70 17.21
N GLY A 132 -0.98 -12.95 17.19
CA GLY A 132 0.30 -13.30 16.60
C GLY A 132 1.33 -12.19 16.81
N PHE A 133 2.60 -12.46 16.49
CA PHE A 133 3.63 -11.42 16.29
C PHE A 133 3.36 -10.75 14.94
N LEU A 134 2.46 -9.77 14.91
CA LEU A 134 2.00 -9.13 13.68
C LEU A 134 2.44 -7.68 13.64
N ASN A 135 3.04 -7.25 12.54
CA ASN A 135 3.33 -5.84 12.33
C ASN A 135 2.14 -5.17 11.65
N GLY A 136 1.74 -4.01 12.15
CA GLY A 136 0.85 -3.06 11.48
C GLY A 136 1.67 -1.84 11.15
N LEU A 137 2.03 -1.65 9.88
CA LEU A 137 2.88 -0.53 9.46
C LEU A 137 2.15 0.34 8.44
N GLY A 138 2.21 1.66 8.63
CA GLY A 138 1.68 2.64 7.68
C GLY A 138 0.16 2.56 7.59
N GLY A 139 -0.56 3.10 8.56
CA GLY A 139 -2.02 2.95 8.61
C GLY A 139 -2.73 3.46 7.36
N ALA A 140 -2.21 4.50 6.71
CA ALA A 140 -2.60 4.86 5.35
C ALA A 140 -1.61 4.34 4.31
N ILE A 141 -0.34 4.74 4.41
CA ILE A 141 0.68 4.45 3.39
C ILE A 141 1.87 3.76 4.04
N MET A 142 2.28 2.64 3.46
CA MET A 142 3.54 1.98 3.76
C MET A 142 4.41 1.95 2.51
N ILE A 143 5.67 2.32 2.68
CA ILE A 143 6.73 2.12 1.68
C ILE A 143 7.84 1.28 2.25
N ASP A 144 8.14 0.18 1.55
CA ASP A 144 9.10 -0.82 1.96
C ASP A 144 10.20 -0.99 0.90
N THR A 145 11.45 -0.97 1.33
CA THR A 145 12.64 -1.37 0.58
C THR A 145 12.74 -0.79 -0.83
N GLY A 146 13.11 0.50 -0.88
CA GLY A 146 13.58 1.17 -2.09
C GLY A 146 12.62 2.11 -2.84
N PRO A 147 11.28 2.08 -2.69
CA PRO A 147 10.42 3.02 -3.38
C PRO A 147 10.73 4.47 -3.02
N THR A 148 10.43 5.35 -3.96
CA THR A 148 10.31 6.78 -3.67
C THR A 148 8.84 7.15 -3.50
N LEU A 149 8.51 7.78 -2.37
CA LEU A 149 7.20 8.39 -2.15
C LEU A 149 7.31 9.91 -2.12
N ARG A 150 6.45 10.57 -2.88
CA ARG A 150 6.20 12.00 -2.80
C ARG A 150 4.76 12.23 -2.37
N VAL A 151 4.56 12.99 -1.30
CA VAL A 151 3.22 13.36 -0.81
C VAL A 151 3.14 14.88 -0.73
N SER A 152 2.14 15.48 -1.36
CA SER A 152 1.92 16.93 -1.29
C SER A 152 0.44 17.29 -1.19
N ASN A 153 0.11 18.29 -0.36
CA ASN A 153 -1.27 18.78 -0.19
C ASN A 153 -2.28 17.68 0.15
N CYS A 154 -1.88 16.66 0.91
CA CYS A 154 -2.76 15.57 1.32
C CYS A 154 -3.22 15.75 2.77
N SER A 155 -4.35 15.13 3.11
CA SER A 155 -4.84 15.04 4.49
C SER A 155 -4.80 13.61 4.99
N PHE A 156 -4.41 13.42 6.25
CA PHE A 156 -4.37 12.12 6.93
C PHE A 156 -5.12 12.25 8.24
N VAL A 157 -6.29 11.62 8.34
CA VAL A 157 -7.19 11.73 9.50
C VAL A 157 -7.50 10.33 10.02
N ASN A 158 -7.27 10.11 11.32
CA ASN A 158 -7.64 8.88 12.02
C ASN A 158 -7.13 7.57 11.37
N ASN A 159 -5.97 7.61 10.70
CA ASN A 159 -5.35 6.39 10.20
C ASN A 159 -4.60 5.70 11.35
N THR A 160 -4.63 4.36 11.38
CA THR A 160 -4.08 3.57 12.49
C THR A 160 -3.19 2.46 11.99
N ALA A 161 -2.10 2.21 12.71
CA ALA A 161 -1.22 1.07 12.49
C ALA A 161 -1.10 0.33 13.83
N VAL A 162 -1.56 -0.92 13.87
CA VAL A 162 -1.76 -1.66 15.14
C VAL A 162 -0.96 -2.95 15.12
N ALA A 163 -0.13 -3.12 16.15
CA ALA A 163 0.59 -4.36 16.39
C ALA A 163 -0.34 -5.49 16.86
N GLY A 164 0.05 -6.73 16.57
CA GLY A 164 -0.56 -7.92 17.17
C GLY A 164 -0.20 -8.08 18.65
N PHE A 165 -1.12 -8.68 19.43
CA PHE A 165 -1.01 -8.84 20.89
C PHE A 165 0.22 -9.60 21.40
N GLN A 166 0.87 -10.43 20.56
CA GLN A 166 1.99 -11.26 21.00
C GLN A 166 3.35 -10.58 20.86
N GLY A 167 3.41 -9.31 20.42
CA GLY A 167 4.65 -8.51 20.42
C GLY A 167 5.18 -8.11 19.04
N GLY A 168 4.30 -7.70 18.13
CA GLY A 168 4.70 -7.08 16.86
C GLY A 168 4.86 -5.56 16.95
N GLU A 169 5.20 -4.92 15.83
CA GLU A 169 5.38 -3.47 15.73
C GLU A 169 4.14 -2.79 15.12
N GLY A 170 3.67 -1.74 15.79
CA GLY A 170 2.63 -0.84 15.28
C GLY A 170 3.25 0.52 15.03
N ALA A 171 3.56 0.86 13.78
CA ALA A 171 4.31 2.07 13.48
C ALA A 171 3.79 2.85 12.26
N GLY A 172 4.02 4.17 12.31
CA GLY A 172 3.59 5.10 11.26
C GLY A 172 2.07 5.15 11.08
N GLY A 173 1.35 5.60 12.12
CA GLY A 173 -0.11 5.64 12.16
C GLY A 173 -0.77 6.13 10.86
N ALA A 174 -0.20 7.15 10.21
CA ALA A 174 -0.55 7.49 8.82
C ALA A 174 0.45 6.95 7.80
N ILE A 175 1.73 7.32 7.90
CA ILE A 175 2.76 6.95 6.94
C ILE A 175 3.91 6.25 7.67
N HIS A 176 4.37 5.12 7.15
CA HIS A 176 5.60 4.46 7.56
C HIS A 176 6.55 4.28 6.37
N SER A 177 7.85 4.47 6.60
CA SER A 177 8.91 4.18 5.63
C SER A 177 10.04 3.43 6.33
N GLU A 178 10.26 2.18 5.92
CA GLU A 178 11.28 1.32 6.52
C GLU A 178 12.65 1.53 5.84
N SER A 179 12.64 1.91 4.55
CA SER A 179 13.86 2.15 3.76
C SER A 179 13.58 2.87 2.43
N GLY A 180 12.40 3.48 2.30
CA GLY A 180 12.03 4.32 1.16
C GLY A 180 12.45 5.77 1.35
N PHE A 181 12.61 6.50 0.25
CA PHE A 181 12.83 7.95 0.31
C PHE A 181 11.50 8.68 0.43
N LEU A 182 11.32 9.40 1.53
CA LEU A 182 10.22 10.34 1.73
C LEU A 182 10.67 11.73 1.27
N GLY A 183 10.20 12.15 0.10
CA GLY A 183 10.46 13.49 -0.43
C GLY A 183 9.28 14.43 -0.19
N SER A 184 9.55 15.68 0.19
CA SER A 184 8.59 16.77 0.04
C SER A 184 8.54 17.18 -1.44
N GLY A 185 7.35 17.07 -2.05
CA GLY A 185 7.07 17.56 -3.41
C GLY A 185 6.40 18.92 -3.40
#